data_AF-A0A2Z3HG17-F1
#
_entry.id   AF-A0A2Z3HG17-F1
#
_cell.length_a   1.000
_cell.length_b   1.000
_cell.length_c   1.000
_cell.angle_alpha   90.00
_cell.angle_beta   90.00
_cell.angle_gamma   90.00
#
_symmetry.space_group_name_H-M   'P 1'
#
loop_
_entity.id
_entity.type
_entity.pdbx_description
1 polymer ?
#
loop_
_entity_poly.entity_id
_entity_poly.type
_entity_poly.pdbx_seq_one_letter_code
_entity_poly.pdbx_strand_id
1 'polypeptide(L)' 'MFPPPQYARPFSPEWRTDTVTALARQMDGSGDFSAVPILADALQDAGCTDEVMLGRCRAPSGAHGRGNWVVDSVLGRE' A
#
# COMPACT_ATOMS: atom_id res chain seq x y z
N MET A 1 -0.24 12.97 -16.47
CA MET A 1 -1.19 13.77 -15.66
C MET A 1 -1.85 12.81 -14.68
N PHE A 2 -1.31 12.75 -13.46
CA PHE A 2 -1.89 11.97 -12.37
C PHE A 2 -3.25 12.61 -11.99
N PRO A 3 -4.31 11.83 -11.73
CA PRO A 3 -5.60 12.40 -11.38
C PRO A 3 -5.50 13.27 -10.09
N PRO A 4 -6.31 14.33 -9.97
CA PRO A 4 -6.21 15.36 -8.92
C PRO A 4 -6.46 14.84 -7.48
N PRO A 5 -6.04 15.60 -6.45
CA PRO A 5 -5.84 15.18 -5.05
C PRO A 5 -7.09 14.84 -4.22
N GLN A 6 -8.27 14.71 -4.84
CA GLN A 6 -9.56 14.54 -4.18
C GLN A 6 -9.98 13.07 -3.93
N TYR A 7 -9.04 12.13 -4.11
CA TYR A 7 -9.22 10.69 -3.84
C TYR A 7 -8.04 10.10 -3.04
N ALA A 8 -7.38 10.89 -2.19
CA ALA A 8 -6.70 10.28 -1.05
C ALA A 8 -7.82 9.81 -0.10
N ARG A 9 -8.43 8.65 -0.42
CA ARG A 9 -9.34 8.02 0.54
C ARG A 9 -8.52 7.78 1.81
N PRO A 10 -9.00 8.23 2.98
CA PRO A 10 -8.31 7.92 4.22
C PRO A 10 -8.19 6.39 4.31
N PHE A 11 -7.01 5.90 4.65
CA PHE A 11 -6.79 4.48 4.81
C PHE A 11 -7.73 3.97 5.91
N SER A 12 -8.76 3.20 5.53
CA SER A 12 -9.72 2.73 6.52
C SER A 12 -9.01 1.76 7.47
N PRO A 13 -9.19 1.91 8.80
CA PRO A 13 -8.57 1.03 9.78
C PRO A 13 -9.05 -0.43 9.64
N GLU A 14 -10.20 -0.66 9.01
CA GLU A 14 -10.70 -1.99 8.65
C GLU A 14 -9.77 -2.74 7.68
N TRP A 15 -9.04 -2.02 6.81
CA TRP A 15 -8.06 -2.60 5.89
C TRP A 15 -6.71 -2.85 6.57
N ARG A 16 -6.50 -2.28 7.77
CA ARG A 16 -5.28 -2.44 8.58
C ARG A 16 -5.33 -3.76 9.36
N THR A 17 -5.32 -4.87 8.65
CA THR A 17 -5.23 -6.20 9.28
C THR A 17 -3.82 -6.45 9.81
N ASP A 18 -3.69 -7.45 10.69
CA ASP A 18 -2.40 -7.89 11.24
C ASP A 18 -1.43 -8.27 10.10
N THR A 19 -1.92 -8.99 9.10
CA THR A 19 -1.17 -9.39 7.89
C THR A 19 -0.65 -8.18 7.10
N VAL A 20 -1.52 -7.20 6.82
CA VAL A 20 -1.16 -5.98 6.08
C VAL A 20 -0.10 -5.17 6.84
N THR A 21 -0.27 -5.06 8.16
CA THR A 21 0.66 -4.33 9.03
C THR A 21 2.00 -5.03 9.15
N ALA A 22 2.02 -6.36 9.27
CA ALA A 22 3.24 -7.17 9.31
C ALA A 22 4.04 -7.07 8.01
N LEU A 23 3.38 -7.15 6.86
CA LEU A 23 4.01 -6.96 5.55
C LEU A 23 4.60 -5.56 5.41
N ALA A 24 3.84 -4.53 5.75
CA ALA A 24 4.31 -3.15 5.69
C ALA A 24 5.52 -2.89 6.61
N ARG A 25 5.50 -3.42 7.85
CA ARG A 25 6.63 -3.36 8.79
C ARG A 25 7.88 -4.03 8.22
N GLN A 26 7.72 -5.20 7.60
CA GLN A 26 8.84 -5.96 7.06
C GLN A 26 9.48 -5.23 5.87
N MET A 27 8.66 -4.64 5.00
CA MET A 27 9.11 -3.80 3.88
C MET A 27 9.83 -2.54 4.36
N ASP A 28 9.29 -1.83 5.36
CA ASP A 28 9.92 -0.64 5.95
C ASP A 28 11.28 -0.97 6.58
N GLY A 29 11.37 -2.09 7.30
CA GLY A 29 12.62 -2.52 7.94
C GLY A 29 13.67 -3.05 6.97
N SER A 30 13.25 -3.73 5.89
CA SER A 30 14.17 -4.30 4.89
C SER A 30 14.49 -3.33 3.75
N GLY A 31 13.67 -2.30 3.53
CA GLY A 31 13.70 -1.46 2.33
C GLY A 31 13.39 -2.22 1.03
N ASP A 32 12.94 -3.47 1.14
CA ASP A 32 12.56 -4.31 0.01
C ASP A 32 11.05 -4.19 -0.24
N PHE A 33 10.71 -3.63 -1.39
CA PHE A 33 9.34 -3.44 -1.84
C PHE A 33 8.97 -4.45 -2.94
N SER A 34 9.70 -5.57 -3.04
CA SER A 34 9.44 -6.60 -4.04
C SER A 34 8.14 -7.35 -3.75
N ALA A 35 7.76 -7.43 -2.47
CA ALA A 35 6.51 -8.04 -2.00
C ALA A 35 5.29 -7.10 -2.03
N VAL A 36 5.39 -5.89 -2.59
CA VAL A 36 4.25 -4.95 -2.73
C VAL A 36 3.01 -5.57 -3.42
N PRO A 37 3.11 -6.41 -4.46
CA PRO A 37 1.94 -7.13 -4.99
C PRO A 37 1.26 -8.04 -3.96
N ILE A 38 2.00 -8.60 -3.00
CA ILE A 38 1.45 -9.43 -1.90
C ILE A 38 0.69 -8.55 -0.90
N LEU A 39 1.22 -7.34 -0.61
CA LEU A 39 0.51 -6.35 0.20
C LEU A 39 -0.82 -5.94 -0.45
N ALA A 40 -0.86 -5.80 -1.78
CA ALA A 40 -2.07 -5.51 -2.53
C ALA A 40 -3.15 -6.59 -2.33
N ASP A 41 -2.73 -7.85 -2.39
CA ASP A 41 -3.63 -9.00 -2.22
C ASP A 41 -4.20 -9.04 -0.80
N ALA A 42 -3.33 -8.84 0.21
CA ALA A 42 -3.74 -8.76 1.61
C ALA A 42 -4.69 -7.58 1.88
N LEU A 43 -4.49 -6.44 1.22
CA LEU A 43 -5.43 -5.31 1.30
C LEU A 43 -6.78 -5.67 0.67
N GLN A 44 -6.78 -6.31 -0.49
CA GLN A 44 -8.01 -6.72 -1.17
C GLN A 44 -8.79 -7.76 -0.34
N ASP A 45 -8.10 -8.70 0.30
CA ASP A 45 -8.67 -9.68 1.23
C ASP A 45 -9.29 -9.01 2.47
N ALA A 46 -8.64 -7.95 2.97
CA ALA A 46 -9.17 -7.11 4.04
C ALA A 46 -10.38 -6.24 3.63
N GLY A 47 -10.86 -6.35 2.38
CA GLY A 47 -11.99 -5.56 1.87
C GLY A 47 -11.61 -4.22 1.25
N CYS A 48 -10.31 -3.96 1.02
CA CYS A 48 -9.88 -2.78 0.27
C CYS A 48 -10.34 -2.91 -1.18
N THR A 49 -11.23 -2.01 -1.59
CA THR A 49 -11.76 -1.90 -2.95
C THR A 49 -11.17 -0.71 -3.70
N ASP A 50 -10.10 -0.11 -3.16
CA ASP A 50 -9.49 1.07 -3.74
C ASP A 50 -8.60 0.69 -4.94
N GLU A 51 -9.17 0.87 -6.13
CA GLU A 51 -8.53 0.53 -7.40
C GLU A 51 -7.23 1.31 -7.64
N VAL A 52 -7.08 2.49 -7.01
CA VAL A 52 -5.87 3.31 -7.11
C VAL A 52 -4.76 2.72 -6.25
N MET A 53 -5.02 2.36 -5.00
CA MET A 53 -4.07 1.62 -4.14
C MET A 53 -3.67 0.30 -4.78
N LEU A 54 -4.64 -0.52 -5.18
CA LEU A 54 -4.39 -1.82 -5.79
C LEU A 54 -3.64 -1.70 -7.12
N GLY A 55 -4.02 -0.73 -7.95
CA GLY A 55 -3.34 -0.43 -9.22
C GLY A 55 -1.90 0.04 -9.02
N ARG A 56 -1.62 0.82 -7.96
CA ARG A 56 -0.26 1.23 -7.60
C ARG A 56 0.58 0.06 -7.09
N CYS A 57 0.00 -0.83 -6.28
CA CYS A 57 0.73 -2.00 -5.79
C CYS A 57 1.02 -3.02 -6.90
N ARG A 58 0.16 -3.10 -7.92
CA ARG A 58 0.32 -3.98 -9.08
C ARG A 58 1.14 -3.35 -10.20
N ALA A 59 1.51 -2.08 -10.10
CA ALA A 59 2.33 -1.41 -11.09
C ALA A 59 3.76 -1.99 -11.11
N PRO A 60 4.38 -2.15 -12.29
CA PRO A 60 5.70 -2.77 -12.43
C PRO A 60 6.79 -2.00 -11.67
N SER A 61 7.69 -2.75 -11.04
CA SER A 61 8.57 -2.34 -9.95
C SER A 61 9.60 -1.23 -10.22
N GLY A 62 9.63 -0.67 -11.43
CA GLY A 62 10.53 0.42 -11.82
C GLY A 62 10.20 1.79 -11.24
N ALA A 63 9.07 1.93 -10.52
CA ALA A 63 8.61 3.20 -9.94
C ALA A 63 8.59 3.24 -8.40
N HIS A 64 8.98 2.17 -7.68
CA HIS A 64 9.04 2.13 -6.21
C HIS A 64 10.29 2.83 -5.63
N GLY A 65 10.71 3.94 -6.24
CA GLY A 65 11.84 4.73 -5.74
C GLY A 65 11.49 5.39 -4.41
N ARG A 66 12.31 5.13 -3.37
CA ARG A 66 12.26 5.70 -2.01
C ARG A 66 10.85 6.04 -1.50
N GLY A 67 10.14 5.03 -1.03
CA GLY A 67 8.91 5.20 -0.24
C GLY A 67 7.67 4.88 -1.05
N ASN A 68 7.18 3.64 -0.90
CA ASN A 68 5.83 3.32 -1.33
C ASN A 68 4.85 3.95 -0.33
N TRP A 69 4.11 4.96 -0.79
CA TRP A 69 3.07 5.64 -0.01
C TRP A 69 2.05 4.68 0.60
N VAL A 70 1.81 3.51 -0.02
CA VAL A 70 0.90 2.49 0.53
C VAL A 70 1.41 1.93 1.86
N VAL A 71 2.72 1.70 1.98
CA VAL A 71 3.34 1.22 3.23
C VAL A 71 3.24 2.29 4.31
N ASP A 72 3.44 3.56 3.93
CA ASP A 72 3.35 4.70 4.84
C ASP A 72 1.93 4.89 5.39
N SER A 73 0.91 4.82 4.52
CA SER A 73 -0.51 4.84 4.92
C SER A 73 -0.91 3.64 5.79
N VAL A 74 -0.38 2.44 5.49
CA VAL A 74 -0.58 1.27 6.36
C VAL A 74 0.04 1.50 7.73
N LEU A 75 1.25 2.07 7.81
CA LEU A 75 1.93 2.36 9.08
C LEU A 75 1.38 3.61 9.80
N GLY A 76 0.53 4.40 9.15
CA GLY A 76 -0.06 5.62 9.70
C GLY A 76 0.97 6.72 9.91
N ARG A 77 1.90 6.89 8.98
CA ARG A 77 3.00 7.87 9.04
C ARG A 77 2.72 9.21 8.32
N GLU A 78 1.46 9.45 7.97
CA GLU A 78 0.93 10.67 7.33
C GLU A 78 0.85 11.91 8.23
#